data_AF-A0A370DRF1-F1
#
_entry.id   AF-A0A370DRF1-F1
#
_cell.length_a   1.000
_cell.length_b   1.000
_cell.length_c   1.000
_cell.angle_alpha   90.00
_cell.angle_beta   90.00
_cell.angle_gamma   90.00
#
_symmetry.space_group_name_H-M   'P 1'
#
loop_
_entity.id
_entity.type
_entity.pdbx_description
1 polymer ?
#
loop_
_entity_poly.entity_id
_entity_poly.type
_entity_poly.pdbx_seq_one_letter_code
_entity_poly.pdbx_strand_id
1 'polypeptide(L)'
;MPDQAPTFQNAILGVTSDTFYLQDPAENLAVASRLVEQANRELQIFTRDLDPPVFDKTAFLEPFKRLALNSRFARIRILAWSNSLAQPS
;
A
#
# COMPACT_ATOMS: atom_id res chain seq x y z
N MET A 1 -3.03 26.79 -18.66
CA MET A 1 -2.18 26.33 -17.55
C MET A 1 -1.51 25.05 -18.00
N PRO A 2 -0.23 24.77 -17.68
CA PRO A 2 0.31 23.46 -17.97
C PRO A 2 -0.40 22.47 -17.04
N ASP A 3 -1.23 21.63 -17.64
CA ASP A 3 -1.91 20.51 -17.00
C ASP A 3 -0.83 19.48 -16.69
N GLN A 4 -0.21 19.56 -15.50
CA GLN A 4 0.80 18.59 -15.11
C GLN A 4 0.10 17.24 -14.93
N ALA A 5 0.59 16.22 -15.64
CA ALA A 5 0.10 14.86 -15.47
C ALA A 5 0.09 14.49 -13.98
N PRO A 6 -0.95 13.79 -13.49
CA PRO A 6 -1.00 13.38 -12.11
C PRO A 6 0.23 12.54 -11.78
N THR A 7 0.75 12.71 -10.58
CA THR A 7 1.81 11.89 -9.99
C THR A 7 1.17 11.00 -8.94
N PHE A 8 1.83 9.91 -8.54
CA PHE A 8 1.29 9.08 -7.44
C PHE A 8 1.12 9.88 -6.14
N GLN A 9 1.80 11.03 -6.00
CA GLN A 9 1.72 11.88 -4.83
C GLN A 9 0.42 12.69 -4.74
N ASN A 10 -0.21 13.01 -5.86
CA ASN A 10 -1.46 13.76 -5.90
C ASN A 10 -2.65 12.92 -6.41
N ALA A 11 -2.42 11.62 -6.67
CA ALA A 11 -3.46 10.68 -7.06
C ALA A 11 -4.47 10.45 -5.93
N ILE A 12 -5.75 10.40 -6.32
CA ILE A 12 -6.87 10.15 -5.41
C ILE A 12 -7.44 8.76 -5.68
N LEU A 13 -7.51 7.93 -4.65
CA LEU A 13 -8.04 6.58 -4.72
C LEU A 13 -9.52 6.61 -5.15
N GLY A 14 -9.83 5.91 -6.26
CA GLY A 14 -11.18 5.83 -6.83
C GLY A 14 -11.55 6.99 -7.78
N VAL A 15 -10.64 7.93 -8.01
CA VAL A 15 -10.82 9.05 -8.95
C VAL A 15 -9.75 9.03 -10.03
N THR A 16 -8.48 8.91 -9.65
CA THR A 16 -7.35 8.82 -10.60
C THR A 16 -7.24 7.41 -11.14
N SER A 17 -7.12 7.26 -12.47
CA SER A 17 -7.08 5.95 -13.16
C SER A 17 -5.77 5.69 -13.92
N ASP A 18 -4.74 6.50 -13.69
CA ASP A 18 -3.43 6.35 -14.31
C ASP A 18 -2.59 5.21 -13.71
N THR A 19 -1.68 4.67 -14.53
CA THR A 19 -0.70 3.67 -14.09
C THR A 19 0.61 4.34 -13.72
N PHE A 20 1.05 4.13 -12.47
CA PHE A 20 2.32 4.62 -11.97
C PHE A 20 3.33 3.48 -11.85
N TYR A 21 4.55 3.68 -12.35
CA TYR A 21 5.65 2.75 -12.19
C TYR A 21 6.55 3.22 -11.05
N LEU A 22 6.84 2.31 -10.12
CA LEU A 22 7.65 2.57 -8.94
C LEU A 22 9.03 1.95 -9.15
N GLN A 23 10.08 2.71 -8.87
CA GLN A 23 11.45 2.31 -9.13
C GLN A 23 12.13 1.70 -7.91
N ASP A 24 11.68 2.06 -6.71
CA ASP A 24 12.33 1.63 -5.47
C ASP A 24 11.33 1.36 -4.33
N PRO A 25 11.79 0.69 -3.24
CA PRO A 25 10.95 0.41 -2.09
C PRO A 25 10.46 1.65 -1.33
N ALA A 26 11.17 2.78 -1.41
CA ALA A 26 10.75 4.02 -0.75
C ALA A 26 9.56 4.67 -1.48
N GLU A 27 9.54 4.64 -2.81
CA GLU A 27 8.37 5.01 -3.60
C GLU A 27 7.19 4.08 -3.31
N ASN A 28 7.43 2.77 -3.20
CA ASN A 28 6.42 1.80 -2.83
C ASN A 28 5.84 2.06 -1.43
N LEU A 29 6.69 2.36 -0.45
CA LEU A 29 6.26 2.81 0.87
C LEU A 29 5.37 4.07 0.79
N ALA A 30 5.80 5.08 0.04
CA ALA A 30 5.06 6.33 -0.08
C ALA A 30 3.68 6.12 -0.71
N VAL A 31 3.60 5.29 -1.76
CA VAL A 31 2.33 4.94 -2.42
C VAL A 31 1.45 4.10 -1.51
N ALA A 32 1.97 3.04 -0.91
CA ALA A 32 1.23 2.18 -0.01
C ALA A 32 0.64 2.98 1.17
N SER A 33 1.44 3.87 1.78
CA SER A 33 1.00 4.72 2.88
C SER A 33 -0.14 5.64 2.44
N ARG A 34 -0.02 6.29 1.27
CA ARG A 34 -1.09 7.13 0.72
C ARG A 34 -2.38 6.37 0.40
N LEU A 35 -2.28 5.16 -0.14
CA LEU A 35 -3.45 4.33 -0.42
C LEU A 35 -4.19 3.98 0.87
N VAL A 36 -3.46 3.63 1.93
CA VAL A 36 -4.06 3.30 3.23
C VAL A 36 -4.64 4.55 3.92
N GLU A 37 -4.01 5.71 3.79
CA GLU A 37 -4.56 6.99 4.29
C GLU A 37 -5.91 7.33 3.66
N GLN A 38 -6.10 6.99 2.38
CA GLN A 38 -7.33 7.28 1.65
C GLN A 38 -8.38 6.16 1.75
N ALA A 39 -7.97 4.96 2.19
CA ALA A 39 -8.86 3.83 2.34
C ALA A 39 -9.86 4.06 3.48
N ASN A 40 -11.14 3.77 3.23
CA ASN A 40 -12.22 3.99 4.20
C ASN A 40 -12.85 2.70 4.75
N ARG A 41 -12.83 1.61 3.97
CA ARG A 41 -13.57 0.38 4.30
C ARG A 41 -12.78 -0.90 4.08
N GLU A 42 -12.02 -0.99 3.00
CA GLU A 42 -11.37 -2.24 2.63
C GLU A 42 -9.93 -1.99 2.23
N LEU A 43 -9.04 -2.84 2.75
CA LEU A 43 -7.63 -2.89 2.39
C LEU A 43 -7.28 -4.34 2.08
N GLN A 44 -6.79 -4.58 0.87
CA GLN A 44 -6.31 -5.88 0.43
C GLN A 44 -4.83 -5.76 0.09
N ILE A 45 -4.00 -6.54 0.79
CA ILE A 45 -2.56 -6.59 0.57
C ILE A 45 -2.23 -7.97 0.01
N PHE A 46 -1.62 -7.99 -1.16
CA PHE A 46 -1.04 -9.19 -1.76
C PHE A 46 0.47 -9.01 -1.84
N THR A 47 1.21 -9.91 -1.21
CA THR A 47 2.67 -9.80 -1.07
C THR A 47 3.26 -11.20 -0.91
N ARG A 48 4.56 -11.33 -1.20
CA ARG A 48 5.28 -12.60 -0.99
C ARG A 48 5.64 -12.74 0.49
N ASP A 49 6.46 -11.81 1.00
CA ASP A 49 7.05 -11.91 2.33
C ASP A 49 6.74 -10.68 3.20
N LEU A 50 5.57 -10.07 3.02
CA LEU A 50 5.15 -8.84 3.71
C LEU A 50 6.12 -7.65 3.52
N ASP A 51 7.04 -7.74 2.57
CA ASP A 51 7.97 -6.69 2.15
C ASP A 51 8.31 -5.69 3.28
N PRO A 52 9.10 -6.08 4.30
CA PRO A 52 9.35 -5.25 5.50
C PRO A 52 9.79 -3.80 5.22
N PRO A 53 10.56 -3.50 4.15
CA PRO A 53 10.86 -2.12 3.78
C PRO A 53 9.63 -1.22 3.52
N VAL A 54 8.47 -1.82 3.23
CA VAL A 54 7.20 -1.16 2.91
C VAL A 54 6.22 -1.24 4.09
N PHE A 55 5.92 -2.45 4.59
CA PHE A 55 4.85 -2.62 5.56
C PHE A 55 5.30 -2.53 7.03
N ASP A 56 6.59 -2.67 7.34
CA ASP A 56 7.15 -2.51 8.70
C ASP A 56 7.79 -1.12 8.89
N LYS A 57 7.03 -0.10 8.49
CA LYS A 57 7.42 1.31 8.62
C LYS A 57 6.29 2.08 9.27
N THR A 58 6.63 2.97 10.19
CA THR A 58 5.66 3.84 10.88
C THR A 58 4.77 4.59 9.91
N ALA A 59 5.34 5.08 8.80
CA ALA A 59 4.61 5.77 7.74
C ALA A 59 3.44 4.95 7.16
N PHE A 60 3.58 3.62 7.10
CA PHE A 60 2.51 2.71 6.69
C PHE A 60 1.65 2.26 7.87
N LEU A 61 2.28 1.87 8.98
CA LEU A 61 1.60 1.28 10.13
C LEU A 61 0.65 2.25 10.85
N GLU A 62 0.96 3.55 10.89
CA GLU A 62 0.04 4.54 11.48
C GLU A 62 -1.30 4.65 10.76
N PRO A 63 -1.35 4.97 9.44
CA PRO A 63 -2.61 5.01 8.72
C PRO A 63 -3.32 3.65 8.71
N PHE A 64 -2.56 2.55 8.64
CA PHE A 64 -3.11 1.20 8.75
C PHE A 64 -3.84 0.98 10.08
N LYS A 65 -3.22 1.35 11.20
CA LYS A 65 -3.84 1.27 12.53
C LYS A 65 -5.08 2.15 12.61
N ARG A 66 -5.05 3.36 12.06
CA ARG A 66 -6.24 4.24 12.01
C ARG A 66 -7.39 3.57 11.25
N LEU A 67 -7.12 2.98 10.09
CA LEU A 67 -8.13 2.23 9.33
C LEU A 67 -8.68 1.05 10.13
N ALA A 68 -7.81 0.26 10.76
CA ALA A 68 -8.19 -0.91 11.54
C ALA A 68 -9.01 -0.58 12.79
N LEU A 69 -8.69 0.52 13.47
CA LEU A 69 -9.29 0.90 14.75
C LEU A 69 -10.53 1.78 14.60
N ASN A 70 -10.57 2.66 13.60
CA ASN A 70 -11.63 3.68 13.50
C ASN A 70 -12.79 3.28 12.60
N SER A 71 -12.64 2.28 11.73
CA SER A 71 -13.70 1.87 10.81
C SER A 71 -14.37 0.60 11.32
N ARG A 72 -15.58 0.75 11.89
CA ARG A 72 -16.42 -0.34 12.43
C ARG A 72 -16.65 -1.49 11.43
N PHE A 73 -16.53 -1.21 10.14
CA PHE A 73 -16.69 -2.19 9.06
C PHE A 73 -15.42 -2.33 8.22
N ALA A 74 -14.26 -2.02 8.79
CA ALA A 74 -12.97 -2.25 8.15
C ALA A 74 -12.83 -3.73 7.78
N ARG A 75 -12.48 -4.00 6.53
CA ARG A 75 -12.12 -5.32 6.05
C ARG A 75 -10.68 -5.27 5.60
N ILE A 76 -9.81 -5.87 6.40
CA ILE A 76 -8.39 -5.97 6.09
C ILE A 76 -8.11 -7.42 5.71
N ARG A 77 -7.62 -7.63 4.49
CA ARG A 77 -7.22 -8.95 3.99
C ARG A 77 -5.76 -8.88 3.59
N ILE A 78 -4.96 -9.77 4.16
CA ILE A 78 -3.55 -9.88 3.84
C ILE A 78 -3.34 -11.30 3.34
N LEU A 79 -2.99 -11.42 2.07
CA LEU A 79 -2.60 -12.68 1.47
C LEU A 79 -1.09 -12.63 1.25
N ALA A 80 -0.38 -13.29 2.15
CA ALA A 80 1.06 -13.52 2.04
C ALA A 80 1.28 -14.94 1.50
N TRP A 81 2.06 -15.06 0.43
CA TRP A 81 2.50 -16.35 -0.08
C TRP A 81 4.01 -16.46 0.12
N SER A 82 4.40 -17.30 1.08
CA SER A 82 5.78 -17.72 1.25
C SER A 82 6.04 -18.97 0.42
N ASN A 83 7.03 -18.93 -0.47
CA ASN A 83 7.54 -20.13 -1.13
C ASN A 83 8.80 -20.62 -0.41
N SER A 84 8.63 -21.37 0.68
CA SER A 84 9.75 -21.89 1.46
C SER A 84 10.41 -23.16 0.89
N LEU A 85 10.12 -23.55 -0.37
CA LEU A 85 10.66 -24.77 -0.99
C LEU A 85 11.88 -24.56 -1.92
N ALA A 86 12.62 -23.45 -1.80
CA ALA A 86 13.85 -23.23 -2.55
C ALA A 86 15.03 -22.88 -1.64
N GLN A 87 15.49 -23.86 -0.87
CA GLN A 87 16.89 -23.87 -0.38
C GLN A 87 17.54 -25.20 -0.77
N PRO A 88 18.36 -25.25 -1.83
CA PRO A 88 19.31 -26.34 -1.96
C PRO A 88 20.39 -26.16 -0.89
N SER A 89 20.62 -27.24 -0.13
CA SER A 89 21.72 -27.40 0.83
C SER A 89 23.07 -27.42 0.14
#